data_AF-A0AA47E320-F1
#
_entry.id   AF-A0AA47E320-F1
#
_cell.length_a   1.000
_cell.length_b   1.000
_cell.length_c   1.000
_cell.angle_alpha   90.00
_cell.angle_beta   90.00
_cell.angle_gamma   90.00
#
_symmetry.space_group_name_H-M   'P 1'
#
loop_
_entity.id
_entity.type
_entity.pdbx_description
1 polymer ?
#
loop_
_entity_poly.entity_id
_entity_poly.type
_entity_poly.pdbx_seq_one_letter_code
_entity_poly.pdbx_strand_id
1 'polypeptide(L)'
;MADAAALVLEDAPEKLCKKCDEYWPADSEFFYRRASSEDGLSDTCKACYADMPSVQKRNRNKVGRVLSAWEQLDLERTGSNAPMCM
;
A
#
# COMPACT_ATOMS: atom_id res chain seq x y z
N MET A 1 -28.27 -27.88 -10.94
CA MET A 1 -28.68 -26.47 -10.74
C MET A 1 -29.08 -26.38 -9.28
N ALA A 2 -28.46 -25.66 -8.35
CA ALA A 2 -27.34 -24.74 -8.33
C ALA A 2 -26.73 -24.87 -6.92
N ASP A 3 -25.43 -25.16 -6.80
CA ASP A 3 -24.75 -25.03 -5.51
C ASP A 3 -24.01 -23.69 -5.60
N ALA A 4 -24.67 -22.68 -5.04
CA ALA A 4 -24.17 -21.32 -5.00
C ALA A 4 -22.90 -21.33 -4.15
N ALA A 5 -21.78 -21.04 -4.80
CA ALA A 5 -20.50 -20.79 -4.16
C ALA A 5 -20.65 -19.68 -3.11
N ALA A 6 -20.91 -20.07 -1.87
CA ALA A 6 -20.67 -19.25 -0.71
C ALA A 6 -19.16 -19.23 -0.48
N LEU A 7 -18.46 -18.45 -1.31
CA LEU A 7 -17.14 -17.96 -0.94
C LEU A 7 -17.37 -17.08 0.28
N VAL A 8 -17.05 -17.63 1.45
CA VAL A 8 -16.87 -16.87 2.68
C VAL A 8 -15.92 -15.75 2.32
N LEU A 9 -16.41 -14.51 2.24
CA LEU A 9 -15.55 -13.35 2.12
C LEU A 9 -14.69 -13.35 3.39
N GLU A 10 -13.47 -13.84 3.25
CA GLU A 10 -12.41 -13.68 4.24
C GLU A 10 -12.28 -12.17 4.44
N ASP A 11 -12.77 -11.70 5.59
CA ASP A 11 -12.64 -10.32 6.06
C ASP A 11 -11.15 -10.05 6.21
N ALA A 12 -10.53 -9.58 5.13
CA ALA A 12 -9.16 -9.17 5.15
C ALA A 12 -9.08 -8.03 6.17
N PRO A 13 -8.21 -8.11 7.20
CA PRO A 13 -8.15 -7.08 8.22
C PRO A 13 -7.87 -5.75 7.53
N GLU A 14 -8.67 -4.72 7.80
CA GLU A 14 -8.47 -3.37 7.26
C GLU A 14 -7.80 -2.48 8.31
N LYS A 15 -6.93 -1.57 7.87
CA LYS A 15 -6.20 -0.63 8.71
C LYS A 15 -6.35 0.78 8.19
N LEU A 16 -6.59 1.71 9.12
CA LEU A 16 -6.67 3.13 8.84
C LEU A 16 -5.26 3.74 8.74
N CYS A 17 -4.99 4.44 7.64
CA CYS A 17 -3.79 5.24 7.49
C CYS A 17 -3.94 6.59 8.23
N LYS A 18 -3.05 6.91 9.18
CA LYS A 18 -3.07 8.20 9.92
C LYS A 18 -2.66 9.43 9.11
N LYS A 19 -2.40 9.27 7.80
CA LYS A 19 -1.92 10.33 6.92
C LYS A 19 -2.88 10.73 5.82
N CYS A 20 -3.53 9.76 5.19
CA CYS A 20 -4.64 10.02 4.26
C CYS A 20 -6.01 9.75 4.89
N ASP A 21 -6.07 9.30 6.15
CA ASP A 21 -7.31 9.01 6.89
C ASP A 21 -8.25 8.05 6.17
N GLU A 22 -7.67 7.08 5.47
CA GLU A 22 -8.36 6.12 4.63
C GLU A 22 -8.11 4.68 5.06
N TYR A 23 -9.12 3.83 4.89
CA TYR A 23 -9.06 2.41 5.23
C TYR A 23 -8.48 1.63 4.07
N TRP A 24 -7.43 0.87 4.36
CA TRP A 24 -6.75 0.02 3.40
C TRP A 24 -6.66 -1.39 3.95
N PRO A 25 -6.60 -2.43 3.10
CA PRO A 25 -6.28 -3.77 3.55
C PRO A 25 -4.98 -3.73 4.36
N ALA A 26 -5.04 -4.21 5.60
CA ALA A 26 -3.92 -4.40 6.53
C ALA A 26 -3.02 -5.54 6.06
N ASP A 27 -2.71 -5.56 4.77
CA ASP A 27 -1.76 -6.46 4.17
C ASP A 27 -0.40 -5.76 4.00
N SER A 28 0.63 -6.59 3.92
CA SER A 28 2.00 -6.17 3.65
C SER A 28 2.21 -5.55 2.26
N GLU A 29 1.23 -5.57 1.37
CA GLU A 29 1.18 -4.87 0.10
C GLU A 29 0.92 -3.36 0.29
N PHE A 30 0.01 -2.97 1.19
CA PHE A 30 -0.35 -1.56 1.42
C PHE A 30 0.38 -0.91 2.60
N PHE A 31 0.79 -1.70 3.59
CA PHE A 31 1.51 -1.22 4.77
C PHE A 31 2.88 -1.90 4.90
N TYR A 32 3.86 -1.18 5.45
CA TYR A 32 5.15 -1.78 5.79
C TYR A 32 5.01 -2.63 7.05
N ARG A 33 5.53 -3.87 7.01
CA ARG A 33 5.66 -4.72 8.18
C ARG A 33 6.53 -4.02 9.22
N ARG A 34 5.97 -3.83 10.42
CA ARG A 34 6.63 -3.18 11.54
C ARG A 34 6.43 -4.05 12.77
N ALA A 35 7.42 -4.88 13.06
CA ALA A 35 7.40 -5.77 14.22
C ALA A 35 7.30 -5.02 15.57
N SER A 36 7.61 -3.72 15.60
CA SER A 36 7.48 -2.87 16.78
C SER A 36 6.05 -2.37 17.03
N SER A 37 5.12 -2.60 16.10
CA SER A 37 3.72 -2.21 16.24
C SER A 37 2.88 -3.38 16.71
N GLU A 38 1.83 -3.12 17.49
CA GLU A 38 0.92 -4.14 18.04
C GLU A 38 0.30 -5.01 16.95
N ASP A 39 -0.05 -4.42 15.80
CA ASP A 39 -0.61 -5.14 14.64
C ASP A 39 0.47 -5.72 13.69
N GLY A 40 1.76 -5.56 13.99
CA GLY A 40 2.84 -5.95 13.09
C GLY A 40 2.93 -5.13 11.78
N LEU A 41 2.13 -4.08 11.63
CA LEU A 41 2.04 -3.21 10.44
C LEU A 41 2.13 -1.73 10.83
N SER A 42 2.68 -0.92 9.92
CA SER A 42 2.80 0.53 10.12
C SER A 42 1.44 1.22 10.16
N ASP A 43 1.35 2.36 10.86
CA ASP A 43 0.17 3.24 10.92
C ASP A 43 -0.02 4.12 9.66
N THR A 44 0.97 4.11 8.77
CA THR A 44 1.00 4.91 7.55
C THR A 44 1.14 3.97 6.35
N CYS A 45 0.32 4.17 5.32
CA CYS A 45 0.38 3.40 4.08
C CYS A 45 1.69 3.68 3.31
N LYS A 46 2.07 2.77 2.40
CA LYS A 46 3.30 2.91 1.60
C LYS A 46 3.33 4.18 0.76
N ALA A 47 2.17 4.64 0.29
CA ALA A 47 1.96 5.90 -0.41
C ALA A 47 2.47 7.10 0.41
N CYS A 48 1.84 7.32 1.57
CA CYS A 48 2.18 8.42 2.45
C CYS A 48 3.60 8.28 3.03
N TYR A 49 4.08 7.05 3.22
CA TYR A 49 5.48 6.82 3.62
C TYR A 49 6.45 7.27 2.53
N ALA A 50 6.17 6.95 1.26
CA ALA A 50 7.02 7.36 0.14
C ALA A 50 7.06 8.89 0.00
N ASP A 51 5.95 9.59 0.26
CA ASP A 51 5.87 11.05 0.21
C ASP A 51 6.65 11.76 1.32
N MET A 52 6.95 11.09 2.44
CA MET A 52 7.65 11.72 3.56
C MET A 52 8.97 12.37 3.12
N PRO A 53 9.26 13.62 3.56
CA PRO A 53 10.46 14.36 3.12
C PRO A 53 11.76 13.64 3.51
N SER A 54 11.76 12.91 4.62
CA SER A 54 12.89 12.09 5.06
C SER A 54 13.13 10.88 4.17
N VAL A 55 12.08 10.33 3.56
CA VAL A 55 12.14 9.19 2.62
C VAL A 55 12.52 9.70 1.24
N GLN A 56 11.89 10.77 0.76
CA GLN A 56 12.23 11.46 -0.48
C GLN A 56 13.70 11.88 -0.53
N LYS A 57 14.24 12.47 0.54
CA LYS A 57 15.66 12.84 0.61
C LYS A 57 16.59 11.63 0.46
N ARG A 58 16.22 10.50 1.07
CA ARG A 58 16.96 9.23 0.96
C ARG A 58 16.84 8.61 -0.44
N ASN A 59 15.68 8.77 -1.08
CA ASN A 59 15.38 8.18 -2.38
C ASN A 59 15.82 9.06 -3.56
N ARG A 60 16.03 10.37 -3.36
CA ARG A 60 16.46 11.34 -4.39
C ARG A 60 17.72 10.92 -5.13
N ASN A 61 18.62 10.20 -4.44
CA ASN A 61 19.87 9.74 -5.04
C ASN A 61 19.74 8.41 -5.80
N LYS A 62 18.55 7.80 -5.84
CA LYS A 62 18.27 6.58 -6.62
C LYS A 62 17.74 6.96 -8.00
N VAL A 63 18.61 7.50 -8.84
CA VAL A 63 18.30 7.64 -10.27
C VAL A 63 18.23 6.24 -10.89
N GLY A 64 17.13 5.93 -11.58
CA GLY A 64 16.99 4.67 -12.32
C GLY A 64 16.32 3.50 -11.58
N ARG A 65 15.45 3.75 -10.60
CA ARG A 65 14.61 2.68 -10.03
C ARG A 65 13.70 2.09 -11.12
N VAL A 66 13.92 0.83 -11.48
CA VAL A 66 12.99 0.05 -12.30
C VAL A 66 11.71 -0.18 -11.51
N LEU A 67 10.57 0.16 -12.11
CA LEU A 67 9.26 -0.05 -11.51
C LEU A 67 8.93 -1.54 -11.55
N SER A 68 8.30 -2.02 -10.50
CA SER A 68 7.75 -3.37 -10.51
C SER A 68 6.55 -3.45 -11.48
N ALA A 69 6.21 -4.67 -11.92
CA ALA A 69 5.15 -4.89 -12.91
C ALA A 69 3.80 -4.30 -12.49
N TRP A 70 3.49 -4.28 -11.19
CA TRP A 70 2.25 -3.71 -10.67
C TRP A 70 2.30 -2.17 -10.51
N GLU A 71 3.47 -1.58 -10.26
CA GLU A 71 3.64 -0.11 -10.29
C GLU A 71 3.47 0.43 -11.71
N GLN A 72 3.90 -0.35 -12.71
CA GLN A 72 3.70 0.00 -14.12
C GLN A 72 2.22 -0.06 -14.52
N LEU A 73 1.51 -1.11 -14.09
CA LEU A 73 0.05 -1.21 -14.30
C LEU A 73 -0.72 -0.08 -13.60
N ASP A 74 -0.29 0.32 -12.40
CA ASP A 74 -0.93 1.44 -11.70
C ASP A 74 -0.67 2.78 -12.42
N LEU A 75 0.56 3.01 -12.89
CA LEU A 75 0.89 4.17 -13.72
C LEU A 75 0.05 4.24 -15.00
N GLU A 76 -0.19 3.11 -15.67
CA GLU A 76 -1.03 3.04 -16.86
C GLU A 76 -2.50 3.37 -16.56
N ARG A 77 -2.98 3.03 -15.37
CA ARG A 77 -4.36 3.28 -14.93
C ARG A 77 -4.57 4.71 -14.40
N THR A 78 -3.58 5.30 -13.74
CA THR A 78 -3.74 6.51 -12.93
C THR A 78 -2.89 7.68 -13.41
N GLY A 79 -1.94 7.42 -14.32
CA GLY A 79 -0.94 8.39 -14.78
C GLY A 79 0.11 8.74 -13.71
N SER A 80 0.12 8.05 -12.55
CA SER A 80 1.02 8.34 -11.43
C SER A 80 1.76 7.10 -10.95
N ASN A 81 3.08 7.23 -10.76
CA ASN A 81 3.97 6.16 -10.29
C ASN A 81 4.22 6.23 -8.75
N ALA A 82 3.39 6.99 -8.04
CA ALA A 82 3.37 6.89 -6.59
C ALA A 82 2.48 5.69 -6.24
N PRO A 83 2.82 4.88 -5.21
CA PRO A 83 1.81 4.01 -4.64
C PRO A 83 0.62 4.90 -4.28
N MET A 84 -0.53 4.73 -4.94
CA MET A 84 -1.67 5.61 -4.71
C MET A 84 -2.30 5.24 -3.36
N CYS A 85 -2.52 6.26 -2.53
CA CYS A 85 -3.65 6.24 -1.60
C CYS A 85 -4.83 6.65 -2.49
N MET A 86 -5.74 5.72 -2.78
CA MET A 86 -6.90 5.91 -3.67
C MET A 86 -8.13 6.30 -2.86
#